data_AF-A0A377HVW2-F1
#
_entry.id   AF-A0A377HVW2-F1
#
_cell.length_a   1.000
_cell.length_b   1.000
_cell.length_c   1.000
_cell.angle_alpha   90.00
_cell.angle_beta   90.00
_cell.angle_gamma   90.00
#
_symmetry.space_group_name_H-M   'P 1'
#
loop_
_entity.id
_entity.type
_entity.pdbx_description
1 polymer ?
#
loop_
_entity_poly.entity_id
_entity_poly.type
_entity_poly.pdbx_seq_one_letter_code
_entity_poly.pdbx_strand_id
1 'polypeptide(L)' 'MAISLQKGQKISLEKEAGQTLTRIIMGLGWDAAKKGGLFGLFGSNNSIDLDASCLLFNDKKERVDVVWFRQLTSQRW' A
#
# COMPACT_ATOMS: atom_id res chain seq x y z
N MET A 1 -2.88 -17.72 9.61
CA MET A 1 -2.46 -18.22 8.28
C MET A 1 -2.04 -17.01 7.46
N ALA A 2 -0.85 -17.02 6.88
CA ALA A 2 -0.39 -15.92 6.02
C ALA A 2 -0.81 -16.20 4.58
N ILE A 3 -1.34 -15.19 3.90
CA ILE A 3 -1.68 -15.27 2.48
C ILE A 3 -0.57 -14.56 1.71
N SER A 4 0.07 -15.27 0.77
CA SER A 4 1.00 -14.69 -0.19
C SER A 4 0.30 -14.57 -1.54
N LEU A 5 0.30 -13.37 -2.12
CA LEU A 5 -0.38 -13.09 -3.38
C LEU A 5 0.62 -12.99 -4.53
N GLN A 6 0.27 -13.57 -5.66
CA GLN A 6 0.95 -13.35 -6.93
C GLN A 6 0.32 -12.16 -7.69
N LYS A 7 1.04 -11.61 -8.66
CA LYS A 7 0.55 -10.50 -9.49
C LYS A 7 -0.77 -10.88 -10.17
N GLY A 8 -1.81 -10.07 -9.97
CA GLY A 8 -3.14 -10.29 -10.54
C GLY A 8 -4.02 -11.26 -9.74
N GLN A 9 -3.49 -11.88 -8.68
CA GLN A 9 -4.28 -12.74 -7.80
C GLN A 9 -5.29 -11.90 -7.00
N LYS A 10 -6.51 -12.44 -6.91
CA LYS A 10 -7.58 -11.91 -6.06
C LYS A 10 -7.82 -12.89 -4.92
N ILE A 11 -8.17 -12.39 -3.75
CA ILE A 11 -8.64 -13.19 -2.62
C ILE A 11 -10.01 -12.70 -2.17
N SER A 12 -10.85 -13.64 -1.75
CA SER A 12 -12.02 -13.28 -0.97
C SER A 12 -11.56 -12.87 0.43
N LEU A 13 -12.10 -11.76 0.92
CA LEU A 13 -11.93 -11.34 2.32
C LEU A 13 -13.12 -11.76 3.18
N GLU A 14 -14.09 -12.48 2.61
CA GLU A 14 -15.18 -13.10 3.35
C GLU A 14 -14.59 -14.23 4.20
N LYS A 15 -14.84 -14.17 5.52
CA LYS A 15 -14.45 -15.25 6.41
C LYS A 15 -15.44 -16.40 6.25
N GLU A 16 -14.93 -17.63 6.19
CA GLU A 16 -15.73 -18.86 5.98
C GLU A 16 -16.89 -19.03 6.97
N ALA A 17 -16.80 -18.43 8.17
CA ALA A 17 -17.83 -18.50 9.20
C ALA A 17 -18.90 -17.38 9.14
N GLY A 18 -19.01 -16.65 8.03
CA GLY A 18 -20.04 -15.61 7.84
C GLY A 18 -19.84 -14.33 8.67
N GLN A 19 -18.66 -14.15 9.27
CA GLN A 19 -18.34 -12.94 10.03
C GLN A 19 -17.91 -11.81 9.08
N THR A 20 -18.53 -10.64 9.24
CA THR A 20 -18.18 -9.43 8.50
C THR A 20 -16.77 -8.97 8.84
N LEU A 21 -16.00 -8.61 7.82
CA LEU A 21 -14.69 -8.00 7.99
C LEU A 21 -14.85 -6.57 8.52
N THR A 22 -14.34 -6.31 9.73
CA THR A 22 -14.48 -5.00 10.39
C THR A 22 -13.20 -4.17 10.37
N ARG A 23 -12.05 -4.78 10.06
CA ARG A 23 -10.75 -4.09 10.05
C ARG A 23 -9.80 -4.76 9.07
N ILE A 24 -9.12 -3.93 8.29
CA ILE A 24 -7.98 -4.30 7.43
C ILE A 24 -6.80 -3.43 7.82
N ILE A 25 -5.60 -4.02 7.83
CA ILE A 25 -4.33 -3.30 7.99
C ILE A 25 -3.48 -3.64 6.76
N MET A 26 -2.97 -2.63 6.08
CA MET A 26 -2.03 -2.79 4.97
C MET A 26 -0.67 -2.25 5.38
N GLY A 27 0.39 -3.02 5.12
CA GLY A 27 1.78 -2.63 5.34
C GLY A 27 2.55 -2.64 4.02
N LEU A 28 3.35 -1.61 3.79
CA LEU A 28 4.28 -1.51 2.66
C LEU A 28 5.71 -1.53 3.22
N GLY A 29 6.52 -2.46 2.73
CA GLY A 29 7.93 -2.59 3.11
C GLY A 29 8.80 -2.82 1.88
N TRP A 30 10.01 -2.27 1.89
CA TRP A 30 10.98 -2.39 0.82
C TRP A 30 12.40 -2.45 1.38
N ASP A 31 13.31 -3.08 0.65
CA ASP A 31 14.73 -3.07 0.98
C ASP A 31 15.36 -1.73 0.60
N ALA A 32 16.32 -1.26 1.42
CA ALA A 32 17.06 -0.05 1.13
C ALA A 32 17.79 -0.15 -0.22
N ALA A 33 17.87 0.97 -0.95
CA ALA A 33 18.60 1.00 -2.20
C ALA A 33 20.09 0.73 -1.98
N LYS A 34 20.67 -0.07 -2.87
CA LYS A 34 22.09 -0.43 -2.82
C LYS A 34 22.94 0.80 -3.11
N LYS A 35 23.88 1.10 -2.22
CA LYS A 35 24.93 2.11 -2.45
C LYS A 35 25.95 1.51 -3.44
N GLY A 36 26.34 2.28 -4.46
CA GLY A 36 27.43 1.89 -5.37
C GLY A 36 28.75 1.71 -4.61
N GLY A 37 29.65 0.85 -5.13
CA GLY A 37 30.97 0.54 -4.53
C GLY A 37 31.93 1.73 -4.49
N LEU A 38 33.24 1.49 -4.53
CA LEU A 38 34.30 2.52 -4.36
C LEU A 38 34.25 3.73 -5.34
N PHE A 39 33.41 3.70 -6.37
CA PHE A 39 33.10 4.84 -7.26
C PHE A 39 31.93 5.72 -6.78
N GLY A 40 31.27 5.38 -5.67
CA GLY A 40 30.11 6.10 -5.10
C GLY A 40 30.46 7.42 -4.39
N LEU A 41 31.74 7.81 -4.36
CA LEU A 41 32.22 9.08 -3.78
C LEU A 41 31.75 10.31 -4.60
N PHE A 42 31.28 10.11 -5.84
CA PHE A 42 30.71 11.15 -6.71
C PHE A 42 29.18 11.08 -6.84
N GLY A 43 28.49 10.54 -5.83
CA GLY A 43 27.06 10.77 -5.64
C GLY A 43 26.16 10.03 -6.63
N SER A 44 25.72 8.83 -6.26
CA SER A 44 24.41 8.37 -6.70
C SER A 44 23.50 8.31 -5.47
N ASN A 45 22.63 9.31 -5.36
CA ASN A 45 21.63 9.37 -4.31
C ASN A 45 20.50 8.39 -4.68
N ASN A 46 20.79 7.09 -4.53
CA ASN A 46 19.81 6.04 -4.74
C ASN A 46 18.87 6.00 -3.53
N SER A 47 18.04 7.02 -3.35
CA SER A 47 16.97 6.99 -2.35
C SER A 47 15.72 6.38 -2.97
N ILE A 48 15.10 5.43 -2.27
CA ILE A 48 13.78 4.90 -2.63
C ILE A 48 12.76 5.61 -1.75
N ASP A 49 11.84 6.32 -2.39
CA ASP A 49 10.69 6.97 -1.76
C ASP A 49 9.43 6.24 -2.20
N LEU A 50 8.75 5.57 -1.27
CA LEU A 50 7.53 4.82 -1.53
C LEU A 50 6.36 5.42 -0.76
N ASP A 51 5.24 5.57 -1.47
CA ASP A 51 3.98 5.98 -0.90
C ASP A 51 2.99 4.80 -0.82
N ALA A 52 2.28 4.72 0.31
CA ALA A 52 1.05 3.95 0.42
C ALA A 52 -0.14 4.92 0.36
N SER A 53 -1.14 4.60 -0.45
CA SER A 53 -2.35 5.41 -0.58
C SER A 53 -3.59 4.53 -0.65
N CYS A 54 -4.73 5.06 -0.20
CA CYS A 54 -6.03 4.39 -0.26
C CYS A 54 -7.00 5.28 -1.04
N LEU A 55 -7.65 4.74 -2.06
CA LEU A 55 -8.67 5.43 -2.83
C LEU A 55 -10.01 4.79 -2.53
N LEU A 56 -10.97 5.61 -2.12
CA LEU A 56 -12.33 5.17 -1.83
C LEU A 56 -13.24 5.51 -3.02
N PHE A 57 -14.06 4.55 -3.43
CA PHE A 57 -15.01 4.70 -4.52
C PHE A 57 -16.42 4.34 -4.07
N ASN A 58 -17.43 4.96 -4.69
CA ASN A 58 -18.83 4.56 -4.52
C ASN A 58 -19.24 3.45 -5.51
N ASP A 59 -20.51 3.05 -5.44
CA ASP A 59 -21.17 2.08 -6.31
C ASP A 59 -21.12 2.47 -7.80
N LYS A 60 -21.16 3.77 -8.10
CA LYS A 60 -21.00 4.34 -9.44
C LYS A 60 -19.55 4.41 -9.93
N LYS A 61 -18.59 3.88 -9.15
CA LYS A 61 -17.14 3.92 -9.42
C LYS A 61 -16.57 5.35 -9.46
N GLU A 62 -17.23 6.29 -8.81
CA GLU A 62 -16.74 7.64 -8.63
C GLU A 62 -15.85 7.68 -7.38
N ARG A 63 -14.72 8.37 -7.47
CA ARG A 63 -13.78 8.50 -6.35
C ARG A 63 -14.37 9.48 -5.32
N VAL A 64 -14.60 9.00 -4.10
CA VAL A 64 -15.20 9.80 -3.02
C VAL A 64 -14.17 10.39 -2.05
N ASP A 65 -13.03 9.72 -1.87
CA ASP A 65 -11.93 10.17 -1.01
C ASP A 65 -10.58 9.56 -1.42
N VAL A 66 -9.49 10.16 -0.93
CA VAL A 66 -8.11 9.67 -1.06
C VAL A 66 -7.35 9.91 0.24
N VAL A 67 -6.78 8.86 0.81
CA VAL A 67 -5.81 8.92 1.91
C VAL A 67 -4.42 8.71 1.36
N TRP A 68 -3.49 9.63 1.62
CA TRP A 68 -2.14 9.68 1.05
C TRP A 68 -1.23 10.60 1.87
N PHE A 69 0.05 10.77 1.49
CA PHE A 69 1.04 11.49 2.30
C PHE A 69 0.66 12.94 2.66
N ARG A 70 -0.26 13.58 1.90
CA ARG A 70 -0.77 14.94 2.21
C ARG A 70 -2.12 14.96 2.94
N GLN A 71 -2.76 13.80 3.09
CA GLN A 71 -4.03 13.62 3.79
C GLN A 71 -4.00 12.24 4.49
N LEU A 72 -3.50 12.22 5.73
CA LEU A 72 -3.24 10.99 6.49
C LEU A 72 -4.50 10.36 7.09
N THR A 73 -5.64 11.03 6.98
CA THR A 73 -6.93 10.56 7.51
C THR A 73 -8.03 10.88 6.50
N SER A 74 -8.98 9.97 6.37
CA SER A 74 -10.13 10.16 5.49
C SER A 74 -10.99 11.33 5.98
N GLN A 75 -11.55 12.09 5.06
CA GLN A 75 -12.42 13.25 5.35
C GLN A 75 -13.91 12.90 5.23
N ARG A 76 -14.23 11.64 4.95
CA ARG A 76 -15.60 11.13 4.75
C ARG A 76 -16.12 10.33 5.95
N TRP A 77 -15.42 10.38 7.10
CA TRP A 77 -15.79 9.72 8.36
C TRP A 77 -16.05 10.75 9.44
#